data_AF-A0A3C0VYY2-F1
#
_entry.id   AF-A0A3C0VYY2-F1
#
_cell.length_a   1.000
_cell.length_b   1.000
_cell.length_c   1.000
_cell.angle_alpha   90.00
_cell.angle_beta   90.00
_cell.angle_gamma   90.00
#
_symmetry.space_group_name_H-M   'P 1'
#
loop_
_entity.id
_entity.type
_entity.pdbx_description
1 polymer ?
#
loop_
_entity_poly.entity_id
_entity_poly.type
_entity_poly.pdbx_seq_one_letter_code
_entity_poly.pdbx_strand_id
1 'polypeptide(L)'
;RIVEVFKQNQYNPLSVPTQVVTLWAVQNGKFDDVEVEQVGDFKNQLREYLETRKKDLLRKIETEGKLGDELEAEVSDTIDEFKKTF
;
A
#
# COMPACT_ATOMS: atom_id res chain seq x y z
N ARG A 1 7.99 -13.09 -2.29
CA ARG A 1 7.56 -11.69 -2.10
C ARG A 1 6.05 -11.52 -2.35
N ILE A 2 5.55 -11.73 -3.57
CA ILE A 2 4.11 -11.63 -3.89
C ILE A 2 3.25 -12.51 -2.96
N VAL A 3 3.64 -13.78 -2.76
CA VAL A 3 2.92 -14.71 -1.87
C VAL A 3 2.87 -14.22 -0.42
N GLU A 4 3.92 -13.53 0.05
CA GLU A 4 3.95 -12.97 1.42
C GLU A 4 3.01 -11.78 1.57
N VAL A 5 2.86 -10.95 0.53
CA VAL A 5 1.92 -9.82 0.55
C VAL A 5 0.47 -10.31 0.71
N PHE A 6 0.13 -11.43 0.07
CA PHE A 6 -1.20 -12.04 0.16
C PHE A 6 -1.49 -12.73 1.51
N LYS A 7 -0.51 -12.90 2.40
CA LYS A 7 -0.77 -13.47 3.74
C LYS A 7 -1.54 -12.47 4.60
N GLN A 8 -2.77 -12.81 4.98
CA GLN A 8 -3.60 -11.99 5.84
C GLN A 8 -3.86 -12.70 7.17
N ASN A 9 -3.65 -12.01 8.29
CA ASN A 9 -4.02 -12.53 9.61
C ASN A 9 -5.54 -12.67 9.72
N GLN A 10 -5.99 -13.69 10.45
CA GLN A 10 -7.41 -13.90 10.70
C GLN A 10 -8.03 -12.69 11.41
N TYR A 11 -9.32 -12.44 11.13
CA TYR A 11 -10.11 -11.33 11.70
C TYR A 11 -9.59 -9.92 11.39
N ASN A 12 -8.76 -9.78 10.35
CA ASN A 12 -8.19 -8.49 9.99
C ASN A 12 -8.59 -8.11 8.56
N PRO A 13 -9.86 -7.70 8.33
CA PRO A 13 -10.32 -7.29 7.00
C PRO A 13 -9.57 -6.04 6.54
N LEU A 14 -9.13 -6.06 5.28
CA LEU A 14 -8.49 -4.92 4.62
C LEU A 14 -9.54 -4.13 3.84
N SER A 15 -9.51 -2.79 3.95
CA SER A 15 -10.35 -1.94 3.12
C SER A 15 -9.92 -2.03 1.64
N VAL A 16 -10.88 -1.91 0.73
CA VAL A 16 -10.62 -1.97 -0.71
C VAL A 16 -9.57 -0.95 -1.16
N PRO A 17 -9.61 0.33 -0.73
CA PRO A 17 -8.58 1.31 -1.11
C PRO A 17 -7.18 0.91 -0.68
N THR A 18 -7.03 0.35 0.53
CA THR A 18 -5.74 -0.13 1.03
C THR A 18 -5.25 -1.35 0.25
N GLN A 19 -6.15 -2.27 -0.12
CA GLN A 19 -5.80 -3.41 -0.97
C GLN A 19 -5.33 -2.95 -2.36
N VAL A 20 -6.01 -1.97 -2.96
CA VAL A 20 -5.65 -1.40 -4.26
C VAL A 20 -4.23 -0.81 -4.22
N VAL A 21 -3.91 0.01 -3.21
CA VAL A 21 -2.56 0.59 -3.05
C VAL A 21 -1.50 -0.50 -2.86
N THR A 22 -1.80 -1.51 -2.05
CA THR A 22 -0.85 -2.61 -1.78
C THR A 22 -0.56 -3.40 -3.07
N LEU A 23 -1.60 -3.74 -3.83
CA LEU A 23 -1.46 -4.46 -5.10
C LEU A 23 -0.73 -3.63 -6.15
N TRP A 24 -1.04 -2.34 -6.23
CA TRP A 24 -0.35 -1.41 -7.13
C TRP A 24 1.15 -1.35 -6.81
N ALA A 25 1.53 -1.27 -5.54
CA ALA A 25 2.95 -1.27 -5.18
C ALA A 25 3.67 -2.59 -5.48
N VAL A 26 2.98 -3.73 -5.37
CA VAL A 26 3.53 -5.02 -5.80
C VAL A 26 3.76 -5.05 -7.31
N GLN A 27 2.78 -4.57 -8.08
CA GLN A 27 2.88 -4.53 -9.55
C GLN A 27 3.98 -3.59 -10.04
N ASN A 28 4.21 -2.47 -9.34
CA ASN A 28 5.23 -1.47 -9.67
C ASN A 28 6.60 -1.74 -9.02
N GLY A 29 6.84 -2.94 -8.48
CA GLY A 29 8.15 -3.34 -7.93
C GLY A 29 8.55 -2.59 -6.66
N LYS A 30 7.64 -1.86 -6.00
CA LYS A 30 7.97 -1.12 -4.77
C LYS A 30 8.32 -2.05 -3.60
N PHE A 31 8.00 -3.34 -3.68
CA PHE A 31 8.39 -4.34 -2.69
C PHE A 31 9.71 -5.05 -3.00
N ASP A 32 10.39 -4.76 -4.12
CA ASP A 32 11.59 -5.49 -4.52
C ASP A 32 12.81 -5.17 -3.65
N ASP A 33 12.88 -3.94 -3.12
CA ASP A 33 13.95 -3.49 -2.21
C ASP A 33 13.80 -4.04 -0.79
N VAL A 34 12.67 -4.68 -0.46
CA VAL A 34 12.36 -5.18 0.88
C VAL A 34 12.73 -6.66 0.99
N GLU A 35 13.42 -7.02 2.07
CA GLU A 35 13.74 -8.42 2.36
C GLU A 35 12.46 -9.24 2.58
N VAL A 36 12.46 -10.50 2.15
CA VAL A 36 11.25 -11.35 2.14
C VAL A 36 10.63 -11.48 3.53
N GLU A 37 11.47 -11.54 4.56
CA GLU A 37 11.03 -11.64 5.96
C GLU A 37 10.36 -10.36 6.47
N GLN A 38 10.75 -9.19 5.93
CA GLN A 38 10.23 -7.88 6.31
C GLN A 38 8.98 -7.45 5.52
N VAL A 39 8.60 -8.18 4.46
CA VAL A 39 7.43 -7.86 3.62
C VAL A 39 6.14 -7.80 4.45
N GLY A 40 6.00 -8.67 5.45
CA GLY A 40 4.85 -8.67 6.35
C GLY A 40 4.74 -7.38 7.17
N ASP A 41 5.85 -6.95 7.78
CA ASP A 41 5.92 -5.73 8.57
C ASP A 41 5.78 -4.48 7.71
N PHE A 42 6.43 -4.45 6.55
CA PHE A 42 6.32 -3.36 5.58
C PHE A 42 4.87 -3.14 5.16
N LYS A 43 4.12 -4.21 4.87
CA LYS A 43 2.70 -4.10 4.51
C LYS A 43 1.86 -3.55 5.66
N ASN A 44 2.09 -4.03 6.89
CA ASN A 44 1.33 -3.59 8.06
C ASN A 44 1.60 -2.11 8.36
N GLN A 45 2.87 -1.70 8.32
CA GLN A 45 3.26 -0.31 8.53
C GLN A 45 2.82 0.60 7.38
N LEU A 46 2.89 0.14 6.12
CA LEU A 46 2.37 0.88 4.97
C LEU A 46 0.87 1.13 5.14
N ARG A 47 0.12 0.11 5.53
CA ARG A 47 -1.31 0.26 5.85
C ARG A 47 -1.54 1.29 6.94
N GLU A 48 -0.83 1.19 8.06
CA GLU A 48 -0.98 2.12 9.17
C GLU A 48 -0.66 3.55 8.74
N TYR A 49 0.41 3.73 7.96
CA TYR A 49 0.80 5.01 7.39
C TYR A 49 -0.28 5.59 6.46
N LEU A 50 -0.90 4.76 5.61
CA LEU A 50 -2.02 5.17 4.76
C LEU A 50 -3.25 5.56 5.59
N GLU A 51 -3.60 4.80 6.62
CA GLU A 51 -4.77 5.07 7.48
C GLU A 51 -4.57 6.27 8.42
N THR A 52 -3.32 6.60 8.79
CA THR A 52 -3.01 7.69 9.70
C THR A 52 -2.69 8.99 8.99
N ARG A 53 -1.85 8.95 7.94
CA ARG A 53 -1.31 10.14 7.27
C ARG A 53 -1.89 10.41 5.90
N LYS A 54 -2.44 9.39 5.21
CA LYS A 54 -2.93 9.51 3.82
C LYS A 54 -4.38 9.05 3.69
N LYS A 55 -5.19 9.34 4.71
CA LYS A 55 -6.63 9.02 4.72
C LYS A 55 -7.39 9.67 3.56
N ASP A 56 -7.00 10.88 3.18
CA ASP A 56 -7.61 11.57 2.04
C ASP A 56 -7.30 10.89 0.71
N LEU A 57 -6.10 10.33 0.54
CA LEU A 57 -5.75 9.51 -0.62
C LEU A 57 -6.64 8.27 -0.70
N LEU A 58 -6.82 7.55 0.41
CA LEU A 58 -7.71 6.38 0.47
C LEU A 58 -9.16 6.74 0.11
N ARG A 59 -9.67 7.90 0.58
CA ARG A 59 -11.00 8.41 0.21
C ARG A 59 -11.12 8.77 -1.26
N LYS A 60 -10.10 9.40 -1.86
CA LYS A 60 -10.08 9.69 -3.30
C LYS A 60 -10.19 8.40 -4.11
N ILE A 61 -9.39 7.38 -3.76
CA ILE A 61 -9.41 6.06 -4.40
C ILE A 61 -10.78 5.40 -4.25
N GLU A 62 -11.39 5.47 -3.07
CA GLU A 62 -12.74 4.95 -2.83
C GLU A 62 -13.82 5.67 -3.66
N THR A 63 -13.68 6.99 -3.82
CA THR A 63 -14.67 7.83 -4.51
C THR A 63 -14.55 7.74 -6.04
N GLU A 64 -13.33 7.75 -6.58
CA GLU A 64 -13.12 7.62 -8.02
C GLU A 64 -13.36 6.19 -8.52
N GLY A 65 -13.07 5.18 -7.70
CA GLY A 65 -13.17 3.76 -8.08
C GLY A 65 -12.18 3.33 -9.17
N LYS A 66 -11.26 4.22 -9.56
CA LYS A 66 -10.19 3.99 -10.53
C LYS A 66 -8.93 4.71 -10.07
N LEU A 67 -7.77 4.18 -10.42
CA LEU A 67 -6.50 4.88 -10.32
C LEU A 67 -6.25 5.55 -11.67
N GLY A 68 -6.43 6.87 -11.74
CA GLY A 68 -5.94 7.67 -12.86
C GLY A 68 -4.47 8.04 -12.69
N ASP A 69 -3.83 8.57 -13.74
CA ASP A 69 -2.40 8.91 -13.74
C ASP A 69 -1.99 9.84 -12.57
N GLU A 70 -2.83 10.80 -12.18
CA GLU A 70 -2.58 11.67 -11.01
C GLU A 70 -2.57 10.90 -9.68
N LEU A 71 -3.53 9.99 -9.48
CA LEU A 71 -3.58 9.18 -8.27
C LEU A 71 -2.45 8.16 -8.22
N GLU A 72 -2.05 7.59 -9.37
CA GLU A 72 -0.89 6.70 -9.44
C GLU A 72 0.40 7.42 -9.06
N ALA A 73 0.58 8.66 -9.52
CA ALA A 73 1.70 9.50 -9.10
C ALA A 73 1.66 9.79 -7.59
N GLU A 74 0.49 10.19 -7.06
CA GLU A 74 0.30 10.47 -5.63
C GLU A 74 0.56 9.22 -4.76
N VAL A 75 0.14 8.05 -5.22
CA VAL A 75 0.42 6.76 -4.57
C VAL A 75 1.92 6.43 -4.63
N SER A 76 2.57 6.60 -5.78
CA SER A 76 4.01 6.37 -5.91
C SER A 76 4.80 7.23 -4.91
N ASP A 77 4.55 8.54 -4.91
CA ASP A 77 5.23 9.50 -4.04
C ASP A 77 5.00 9.17 -2.57
N THR A 78 3.78 8.76 -2.24
CA THR A 78 3.39 8.34 -0.89
C THR A 78 4.20 7.13 -0.43
N ILE A 79 4.37 6.12 -1.29
CA ILE A 79 5.12 4.90 -0.98
C ILE A 79 6.62 5.18 -0.91
N ASP A 80 7.13 6.06 -1.76
CA ASP A 80 8.53 6.48 -1.73
C ASP A 80 8.83 7.35 -0.48
N GLU A 81 7.89 8.16 -0.01
CA GLU A 81 8.00 8.87 1.27
C GLU A 81 7.98 7.89 2.46
N PHE A 82 7.07 6.91 2.43
CA PHE A 82 7.01 5.86 3.45
C PHE A 82 8.31 5.06 3.51
N LYS A 83 8.87 4.66 2.37
CA LYS A 83 10.16 3.95 2.28
C LYS A 83 11.34 4.71 2.90
N LYS A 84 11.29 6.04 2.99
CA LYS A 84 12.33 6.83 3.68
C LYS A 84 12.21 6.80 5.20
N THR A 85 11.03 6.42 5.70
CA THR A 85 10.70 6.36 7.13
C THR A 85 10.77 4.93 7.67
N PHE A 86 10.58 3.94 6.80
CA PHE A 86 10.77 2.51 7.06
C PHE A 86 12.26 2.15 7.11
#